data_AF-A0A7C5UG61-F1
#
_entry.id   AF-A0A7C5UG61-F1
#
_cell.length_a   1.000
_cell.length_b   1.000
_cell.length_c   1.000
_cell.angle_alpha   90.00
_cell.angle_beta   90.00
_cell.angle_gamma   90.00
#
_symmetry.space_group_name_H-M   'P 1'
#
loop_
_entity.id
_entity.type
_entity.pdbx_description
1 polymer ?
#
loop_
_entity_poly.entity_id
_entity_poly.type
_entity_poly.pdbx_seq_one_letter_code
_entity_poly.pdbx_strand_id
1 'polypeptide(L)'
;MVQWNRGGILDDDGNIIRLVGDEGATLYLIDRDGKNFRQLPVGKPYTEPITGHECWVGKMKQVLLTASDGAVYLAEPESEKAQLVVKGFGFNHISASADGRFFVVDDFRNGVLYLGCIETKRIMPLCNSYASCGFSQYTHTHPYITPDNRHVIFNSDRTGICQVYAAVIPDGFLENLSSV
;
A
#
# COMPACT_ATOMS: atom_id res chain seq x y z
N MET A 1 7.69 11.02 -7.70
CA MET A 1 6.99 10.96 -6.40
C MET A 1 8.04 10.79 -5.34
N VAL A 2 7.87 11.47 -4.22
CA VAL A 2 8.80 11.45 -3.08
C VAL A 2 7.98 11.30 -1.82
N GLN A 3 8.25 10.26 -1.04
CA GLN A 3 7.81 10.21 0.35
C GLN A 3 8.66 11.14 1.19
N TRP A 4 8.02 11.98 1.99
CA TRP A 4 8.70 12.80 2.97
C TRP A 4 8.30 12.38 4.38
N ASN A 5 9.27 11.78 5.08
CA ASN A 5 9.21 11.52 6.50
C ASN A 5 9.46 12.80 7.30
N ARG A 6 8.41 13.58 7.56
CA ARG A 6 8.53 14.88 8.21
C ARG A 6 8.99 14.71 9.66
N GLY A 7 9.99 15.50 10.06
CA GLY A 7 10.62 15.39 11.36
C GLY A 7 11.52 14.18 11.55
N GLY A 8 11.85 13.42 10.48
CA GLY A 8 12.88 12.38 10.54
C GLY A 8 14.25 12.94 10.93
N ILE A 9 15.03 12.16 11.69
CA ILE A 9 16.37 12.52 12.16
C ILE A 9 17.32 11.36 11.85
N LEU A 10 18.44 11.70 11.22
CA LEU A 10 19.57 10.80 11.01
C LEU A 10 20.75 11.27 11.89
N ASP A 11 21.61 10.35 12.32
CA ASP A 11 22.93 10.71 12.84
C ASP A 11 23.94 10.95 11.70
N ASP A 12 25.18 11.28 12.07
CA ASP A 12 26.27 11.56 11.11
C ASP A 12 26.69 10.32 10.29
N ASP A 13 26.39 9.12 10.79
CA ASP A 13 26.63 7.85 10.09
C ASP A 13 25.45 7.43 9.20
N GLY A 14 24.36 8.22 9.19
CA GLY A 14 23.15 7.97 8.41
C GLY A 14 22.18 6.98 9.06
N ASN A 15 22.37 6.60 10.33
CA ASN A 15 21.41 5.77 11.05
C ASN A 15 20.16 6.58 11.40
N ILE A 16 19.01 5.91 11.35
CA ILE A 16 17.73 6.52 11.69
C ILE A 16 17.59 6.64 13.22
N ILE A 17 17.72 7.87 13.75
CA ILE A 17 17.40 8.18 15.15
C ILE A 17 15.88 8.26 15.33
N ARG A 18 15.20 8.90 14.37
CA ARG A 18 13.74 9.03 14.35
C ARG A 18 13.24 8.90 12.91
N LEU A 19 12.34 7.95 12.67
CA LEU A 19 11.80 7.73 11.34
C LEU A 19 10.90 8.88 10.90
N VAL A 20 9.94 9.28 11.74
CA VAL A 20 9.00 10.40 11.53
C VAL A 20 8.74 11.13 12.85
N GLY A 21 8.45 12.43 12.79
CA GLY A 21 7.94 13.22 13.91
C GLY A 21 6.40 13.22 14.00
N ASP A 22 5.84 14.15 14.76
CA ASP A 22 4.41 14.21 15.09
C ASP A 22 3.47 14.37 13.87
N GLU A 23 3.98 14.99 12.80
CA GLU A 23 3.23 15.14 11.54
C GLU A 23 3.19 13.86 10.70
N GLY A 24 4.08 12.90 10.97
CA GLY A 24 4.20 11.66 10.22
C GLY A 24 4.66 11.86 8.76
N ALA A 25 4.58 10.77 7.98
CA ALA A 25 4.93 10.79 6.57
C ALA A 25 3.79 11.34 5.68
N THR A 26 4.18 11.89 4.53
CA THR A 26 3.30 12.36 3.45
C THR A 26 3.98 12.15 2.08
N LEU A 27 3.28 12.43 0.99
CA LEU A 27 3.78 12.30 -0.38
C LEU A 27 3.85 13.65 -1.09
N TYR A 28 4.89 13.82 -1.89
CA TYR A 28 5.08 14.94 -2.80
C TYR A 28 5.28 14.45 -4.23
N LEU A 29 4.90 15.31 -5.18
CA LEU A 29 5.27 15.20 -6.58
C LEU A 29 6.26 16.30 -6.92
N ILE A 30 7.20 15.94 -7.79
CA ILE A 30 8.16 16.85 -8.40
C ILE A 30 8.29 16.44 -9.86
N ASP A 31 8.38 17.42 -10.73
CA ASP A 31 8.58 17.16 -12.15
C ASP A 31 10.02 16.69 -12.40
N ARG A 32 10.23 16.02 -13.53
CA ARG A 32 11.54 15.45 -13.89
C ARG A 32 12.65 16.52 -13.94
N ASP A 33 12.32 17.76 -14.26
CA ASP A 33 13.26 18.88 -14.31
C ASP A 33 13.51 19.53 -12.93
N GLY A 34 12.96 18.95 -11.86
CA GLY A 34 13.09 19.45 -10.50
C GLY A 34 12.12 20.58 -10.14
N LYS A 35 11.20 20.95 -11.04
CA LYS A 35 10.20 22.00 -10.78
C LYS A 35 8.89 21.41 -10.26
N ASN A 36 7.94 22.31 -9.97
CA ASN A 36 6.56 21.96 -9.58
C ASN A 36 6.48 20.99 -8.40
N PHE A 37 7.36 21.17 -7.41
CA PHE A 37 7.31 20.46 -6.13
C PHE A 37 6.02 20.81 -5.38
N ARG A 38 5.18 19.80 -5.11
CA ARG A 38 3.88 19.99 -4.47
C ARG A 38 3.43 18.75 -3.71
N GLN A 39 2.70 18.95 -2.62
CA GLN A 39 2.21 17.87 -1.79
C GLN A 39 0.98 17.21 -2.44
N LEU A 40 0.88 15.89 -2.35
CA LEU A 40 -0.39 15.19 -2.57
C LEU A 40 -1.27 15.36 -1.33
N PRO A 41 -2.61 15.34 -1.45
CA PRO A 41 -3.51 15.57 -0.33
C PRO A 41 -3.64 14.33 0.58
N VAL A 42 -2.52 13.88 1.15
CA VAL A 42 -2.37 12.71 2.05
C VAL A 42 -1.36 12.98 3.14
N GLY A 43 -1.47 12.28 4.27
CA GLY A 43 -0.80 12.65 5.51
C GLY A 43 -1.35 13.96 6.07
N LYS A 44 -1.00 14.30 7.31
CA LYS A 44 -1.53 15.50 7.97
C LYS A 44 -1.23 16.75 7.12
N PRO A 45 -2.20 17.66 6.91
CA PRO A 45 -3.52 17.72 7.56
C PRO A 45 -4.65 16.98 6.83
N TYR A 46 -4.40 16.35 5.69
CA TYR A 46 -5.45 15.82 4.81
C TYR A 46 -6.00 14.46 5.27
N THR A 47 -5.11 13.56 5.70
CA THR A 47 -5.43 12.24 6.24
C THR A 47 -4.56 11.98 7.45
N GLU A 48 -4.75 10.84 8.11
CA GLU A 48 -3.71 10.31 8.99
C GLU A 48 -2.39 10.07 8.22
N PRO A 49 -1.24 10.09 8.89
CA PRO A 49 0.05 9.83 8.27
C PRO A 49 0.06 8.60 7.37
N ILE A 50 0.72 8.69 6.22
CA ILE A 50 0.89 7.51 5.38
C ILE A 50 1.83 6.50 6.05
N THR A 51 1.69 5.22 5.73
CA THR A 51 2.57 4.17 6.28
C THR A 51 3.95 4.14 5.62
N GLY A 52 4.07 4.78 4.44
CA GLY A 52 5.19 4.66 3.53
C GLY A 52 5.06 3.52 2.51
N HIS A 53 3.85 2.97 2.38
CA HIS A 53 3.51 2.01 1.34
C HIS A 53 2.52 2.62 0.36
N GLU A 54 3.03 2.90 -0.83
CA GLU A 54 2.28 3.47 -1.93
C GLU A 54 2.77 2.93 -3.27
N CYS A 55 1.88 2.94 -4.26
CA CYS A 55 2.22 2.58 -5.63
C CYS A 55 1.39 3.40 -6.63
N TRP A 56 1.93 3.57 -7.82
CA TRP A 56 1.17 4.12 -8.95
C TRP A 56 0.16 3.10 -9.46
N VAL A 57 -1.04 3.57 -9.81
CA VAL A 57 -2.11 2.71 -10.34
C VAL A 57 -2.00 2.62 -11.85
N GLY A 58 -1.29 1.61 -12.35
CA GLY A 58 -1.18 1.33 -13.79
C GLY A 58 -0.68 2.55 -14.60
N LYS A 59 -1.40 2.89 -15.68
CA LYS A 59 -1.17 4.12 -16.46
C LYS A 59 -1.96 5.32 -15.95
N MET A 60 -2.71 5.16 -14.87
CA MET A 60 -3.50 6.23 -14.29
C MET A 60 -2.57 7.20 -13.56
N LYS A 61 -2.92 8.49 -13.56
CA LYS A 61 -2.19 9.51 -12.80
C LYS A 61 -2.56 9.45 -11.31
N GLN A 62 -2.71 8.27 -10.73
CA GLN A 62 -3.22 8.09 -9.38
C GLN A 62 -2.27 7.24 -8.54
N VAL A 63 -2.20 7.56 -7.25
CA VAL A 63 -1.36 6.88 -6.26
C VAL A 63 -2.27 6.19 -5.26
N LEU A 64 -2.12 4.88 -5.13
CA LEU A 64 -2.80 4.07 -4.14
C LEU A 64 -1.85 3.87 -2.95
N LEU A 65 -2.34 4.06 -1.72
CA LEU A 65 -1.51 4.06 -0.52
C LEU A 65 -2.27 3.64 0.73
N THR A 66 -1.53 3.24 1.76
CA THR A 66 -2.09 2.98 3.10
C THR A 66 -1.73 4.08 4.09
N ALA A 67 -2.62 4.31 5.06
CA ALA A 67 -2.44 5.27 6.14
C ALA A 67 -2.46 4.59 7.51
N SER A 68 -1.92 5.26 8.52
CA SER A 68 -1.72 4.71 9.87
C SER A 68 -3.01 4.37 10.61
N ASP A 69 -4.17 4.82 10.12
CA ASP A 69 -5.49 4.43 10.62
C ASP A 69 -6.05 3.15 9.96
N GLY A 70 -5.25 2.46 9.14
CA GLY A 70 -5.64 1.25 8.42
C GLY A 70 -6.47 1.51 7.17
N ALA A 71 -6.58 2.76 6.73
CA ALA A 71 -7.27 3.11 5.50
C ALA A 71 -6.39 2.93 4.26
N VAL A 72 -7.04 2.62 3.13
CA VAL A 72 -6.48 2.71 1.79
C VAL A 72 -7.04 3.95 1.12
N TYR A 73 -6.15 4.81 0.63
CA TYR A 73 -6.49 6.03 -0.09
C TYR A 73 -6.03 5.96 -1.55
N LEU A 74 -6.77 6.65 -2.41
CA LEU A 74 -6.40 6.95 -3.78
C LEU A 74 -6.20 8.46 -3.89
N ALA A 75 -4.97 8.89 -4.14
CA ALA A 75 -4.61 10.29 -4.33
C ALA A 75 -4.34 10.57 -5.81
N GLU A 76 -4.77 11.74 -6.29
CA GLU A 76 -4.51 12.21 -7.65
C GLU A 76 -3.80 13.58 -7.57
N PRO A 77 -2.82 13.86 -8.45
CA PRO A 77 -2.28 15.21 -8.61
C PRO A 77 -3.41 16.22 -8.82
N GLU A 78 -3.25 17.43 -8.29
CA GLU A 78 -4.21 18.53 -8.43
C GLU A 78 -5.59 18.33 -7.75
N SER A 79 -5.86 17.17 -7.16
CA SER A 79 -7.06 16.98 -6.33
C SER A 79 -6.89 17.65 -4.97
N GLU A 80 -7.96 18.25 -4.46
CA GLU A 80 -7.95 18.90 -3.13
C GLU A 80 -7.95 17.89 -1.97
N LYS A 81 -8.38 16.66 -2.21
CA LYS A 81 -8.47 15.59 -1.21
C LYS A 81 -8.23 14.22 -1.83
N ALA A 82 -7.63 13.31 -1.07
CA ALA A 82 -7.57 11.90 -1.44
C ALA A 82 -8.93 11.23 -1.25
N GLN A 83 -9.23 10.25 -2.11
CA GLN A 83 -10.41 9.42 -2.01
C GLN A 83 -10.15 8.26 -1.05
N LEU A 84 -10.99 8.10 -0.03
CA LEU A 84 -11.05 6.85 0.74
C LEU A 84 -11.57 5.72 -0.17
N VAL A 85 -10.76 4.68 -0.35
CA VAL A 85 -11.12 3.47 -1.09
C VAL A 85 -11.77 2.49 -0.12
N VAL A 86 -11.03 2.03 0.89
CA VAL A 86 -11.53 1.14 1.94
C VAL A 86 -10.91 1.51 3.28
N LYS A 87 -11.61 1.21 4.37
CA LYS A 87 -11.05 1.28 5.72
C LYS A 87 -11.03 -0.10 6.33
N GLY A 88 -9.83 -0.62 6.56
CA GLY A 88 -9.62 -1.83 7.33
C GLY A 88 -8.97 -1.49 8.65
N PHE A 89 -8.38 -2.51 9.25
CA PHE A 89 -7.53 -2.34 10.41
C PHE A 89 -6.19 -3.02 10.07
N GLY A 90 -5.07 -2.33 10.26
CA GLY A 90 -3.75 -2.91 10.03
C GLY A 90 -3.33 -3.06 8.57
N PHE A 91 -4.03 -2.44 7.61
CA PHE A 91 -3.57 -2.41 6.22
C PHE A 91 -2.23 -1.70 6.07
N ASN A 92 -1.26 -2.37 5.47
CA ASN A 92 0.11 -1.89 5.41
C ASN A 92 0.69 -1.95 3.99
N HIS A 93 1.17 -3.10 3.54
CA HIS A 93 1.77 -3.26 2.22
C HIS A 93 0.69 -3.36 1.15
N ILE A 94 0.88 -2.64 0.05
CA ILE A 94 -0.14 -2.51 -0.99
C ILE A 94 0.46 -2.56 -2.39
N SER A 95 -0.26 -3.17 -3.32
CA SER A 95 0.07 -3.19 -4.74
C SER A 95 -1.18 -3.08 -5.59
N ALA A 96 -1.14 -2.23 -6.62
CA ALA A 96 -2.17 -2.16 -7.64
C ALA A 96 -1.96 -3.21 -8.74
N SER A 97 -3.05 -3.62 -9.35
CA SER A 97 -3.08 -4.42 -10.59
C SER A 97 -2.61 -3.61 -11.79
N ALA A 98 -2.10 -4.31 -12.82
CA ALA A 98 -1.57 -3.68 -14.02
C ALA A 98 -2.64 -2.91 -14.82
N ASP A 99 -3.89 -3.38 -14.79
CA ASP A 99 -5.05 -2.70 -15.40
C ASP A 99 -5.62 -1.58 -14.51
N GLY A 100 -5.12 -1.43 -13.29
CA GLY A 100 -5.51 -0.39 -12.34
C GLY A 100 -6.91 -0.56 -11.75
N ARG A 101 -7.53 -1.74 -11.89
CA ARG A 101 -8.92 -1.97 -11.40
C ARG A 101 -8.95 -2.54 -9.98
N PHE A 102 -7.92 -3.30 -9.64
CA PHE A 102 -7.80 -4.04 -8.38
C PHE A 102 -6.55 -3.67 -7.61
N PHE A 103 -6.54 -4.01 -6.33
CA PHE A 103 -5.37 -3.95 -5.47
C PHE A 103 -5.31 -5.16 -4.56
N VAL A 104 -4.10 -5.49 -4.12
CA VAL A 104 -3.86 -6.41 -2.99
C VAL A 104 -3.28 -5.63 -1.83
N VAL A 105 -3.72 -5.96 -0.62
CA VAL A 105 -3.23 -5.37 0.63
C VAL A 105 -3.13 -6.45 1.71
N ASP A 106 -2.13 -6.38 2.57
CA ASP A 106 -2.05 -7.24 3.75
C ASP A 106 -2.65 -6.56 4.99
N ASP A 107 -3.26 -7.35 5.88
CA ASP A 107 -3.47 -6.93 7.26
C ASP A 107 -2.27 -7.39 8.09
N PHE A 108 -1.37 -6.44 8.34
CA PHE A 108 -0.08 -6.72 8.99
C PHE A 108 -0.23 -7.27 10.41
N ARG A 109 -1.41 -7.13 11.04
CA ARG A 109 -1.67 -7.63 12.39
C ARG A 109 -1.90 -9.14 12.44
N ASN A 110 -2.31 -9.75 11.32
CA ASN A 110 -2.67 -11.17 11.26
C ASN A 110 -2.17 -11.90 10.00
N GLY A 111 -1.57 -11.20 9.04
CA GLY A 111 -1.02 -11.78 7.82
C GLY A 111 -2.07 -12.19 6.79
N VAL A 112 -3.34 -11.80 6.93
CA VAL A 112 -4.36 -12.08 5.91
C VAL A 112 -4.15 -11.16 4.71
N LEU A 113 -4.17 -11.75 3.52
CA LEU A 113 -4.12 -11.02 2.26
C LEU A 113 -5.53 -10.75 1.77
N TYR A 114 -5.79 -9.51 1.35
CA TYR A 114 -7.07 -9.07 0.81
C TYR A 114 -6.89 -8.58 -0.62
N LEU A 115 -7.89 -8.88 -1.44
CA LEU A 115 -8.05 -8.30 -2.78
C LEU A 115 -9.23 -7.35 -2.76
N GLY A 116 -9.05 -6.16 -3.33
CA GLY A 116 -10.11 -5.17 -3.45
C GLY A 116 -10.21 -4.60 -4.85
N CYS A 117 -11.38 -4.05 -5.16
CA CYS A 117 -11.62 -3.28 -6.37
C CYS A 117 -11.67 -1.79 -6.03
N ILE A 118 -10.93 -0.98 -6.80
CA ILE A 118 -10.81 0.46 -6.56
C ILE A 118 -12.14 1.16 -6.81
N GLU A 119 -12.84 0.78 -7.88
CA GLU A 119 -14.09 1.42 -8.30
C GLU A 119 -15.26 1.11 -7.36
N THR A 120 -15.52 -0.17 -7.10
CA THR A 120 -16.66 -0.60 -6.26
C THR A 120 -16.38 -0.46 -4.77
N LYS A 121 -15.12 -0.24 -4.38
CA LYS A 121 -14.65 -0.19 -2.97
C LYS A 121 -14.93 -1.49 -2.20
N ARG A 122 -15.21 -2.59 -2.90
CA ARG A 122 -15.36 -3.90 -2.30
C ARG A 122 -13.99 -4.51 -2.05
N ILE A 123 -13.88 -5.26 -0.96
CA ILE A 123 -12.68 -5.97 -0.56
C ILE A 123 -13.06 -7.33 0.03
N MET A 124 -12.29 -8.36 -0.29
CA MET A 124 -12.51 -9.73 0.15
C MET A 124 -11.19 -10.37 0.56
N PRO A 125 -11.19 -11.22 1.61
CA PRO A 125 -10.00 -11.99 1.95
C PRO A 125 -9.68 -12.99 0.83
N LEU A 126 -8.41 -13.08 0.46
CA LEU A 126 -7.90 -14.06 -0.50
C LEU A 126 -7.41 -15.31 0.23
N CYS A 127 -6.43 -15.15 1.14
CA CYS A 127 -5.86 -16.25 1.90
C CYS A 127 -5.12 -15.75 3.16
N ASN A 128 -4.85 -16.68 4.08
CA ASN A 128 -3.90 -16.43 5.16
C ASN A 128 -2.47 -16.69 4.64
N SER A 129 -1.57 -15.70 4.74
CA SER A 129 -0.16 -15.85 4.36
C SER A 129 0.62 -16.73 5.34
N TYR A 130 0.16 -16.82 6.59
CA TYR A 130 0.86 -17.39 7.73
C TYR A 130 2.24 -16.75 8.00
N ALA A 131 2.48 -15.55 7.46
CA ALA A 131 3.68 -14.78 7.78
C ALA A 131 3.59 -14.24 9.20
N SER A 132 4.71 -14.22 9.91
CA SER A 132 4.78 -13.70 11.27
C SER A 132 4.64 -12.19 11.35
N CYS A 133 4.89 -11.45 10.24
CA CYS A 133 4.84 -9.99 10.18
C CYS A 133 5.66 -9.33 11.32
N GLY A 134 6.85 -9.87 11.58
CA GLY A 134 7.76 -9.42 12.63
C GLY A 134 8.49 -8.12 12.28
N PHE A 135 9.54 -7.80 13.05
CA PHE A 135 10.32 -6.57 12.82
C PHE A 135 11.12 -6.61 11.51
N SER A 136 11.66 -7.78 11.15
CA SER A 136 12.49 -7.96 9.97
C SER A 136 11.66 -7.99 8.69
N GLN A 137 12.04 -7.18 7.69
CA GLN A 137 11.35 -7.06 6.40
C GLN A 137 11.12 -8.39 5.67
N TYR A 138 12.02 -9.37 5.81
CA TYR A 138 11.84 -10.70 5.19
C TYR A 138 10.68 -11.51 5.81
N THR A 139 10.11 -11.09 6.93
CA THR A 139 8.94 -11.71 7.55
C THR A 139 7.62 -11.06 7.11
N HIS A 140 7.69 -10.01 6.29
CA HIS A 140 6.54 -9.23 5.83
C HIS A 140 6.01 -9.81 4.54
N THR A 141 4.70 -9.76 4.32
CA THR A 141 4.10 -10.42 3.16
C THR A 141 4.46 -9.77 1.82
N HIS A 142 4.64 -8.44 1.78
CA HIS A 142 4.95 -7.67 0.56
C HIS A 142 4.15 -8.15 -0.68
N PRO A 143 2.82 -8.16 -0.60
CA PRO A 143 2.01 -8.82 -1.60
C PRO A 143 1.98 -7.99 -2.88
N TYR A 144 2.11 -8.66 -4.03
CA TYR A 144 1.84 -8.05 -5.32
C TYR A 144 0.96 -8.95 -6.19
N ILE A 145 0.09 -8.33 -6.97
CA ILE A 145 -0.78 -9.03 -7.92
C ILE A 145 -0.06 -9.17 -9.27
N THR A 146 -0.14 -10.34 -9.89
CA THR A 146 0.51 -10.58 -11.18
C THR A 146 -0.14 -9.79 -12.31
N PRO A 147 0.59 -9.42 -13.38
CA PRO A 147 0.03 -8.61 -14.48
C PRO A 147 -1.16 -9.24 -15.21
N ASP A 148 -1.28 -10.57 -15.17
CA ASP A 148 -2.40 -11.33 -15.73
C ASP A 148 -3.60 -11.46 -14.76
N ASN A 149 -3.51 -10.86 -13.57
CA ASN A 149 -4.50 -10.90 -12.51
C ASN A 149 -4.91 -12.33 -12.08
N ARG A 150 -4.00 -13.32 -12.21
CA ARG A 150 -4.28 -14.71 -11.80
C ARG A 150 -3.67 -15.12 -10.46
N HIS A 151 -2.66 -14.39 -9.97
CA HIS A 151 -1.99 -14.73 -8.73
C HIS A 151 -1.69 -13.50 -7.88
N VAL A 152 -1.61 -13.72 -6.57
CA VAL A 152 -0.92 -12.84 -5.64
C VAL A 152 0.36 -13.52 -5.18
N ILE A 153 1.49 -12.86 -5.38
CA ILE A 153 2.79 -13.31 -4.91
C ILE A 153 3.11 -12.61 -3.59
N PHE A 154 3.62 -13.35 -2.62
CA PHE A 154 3.92 -12.83 -1.28
C PHE A 154 5.04 -13.64 -0.60
N ASN A 155 5.70 -13.03 0.38
CA ASN A 155 6.65 -13.72 1.25
C ASN A 155 5.94 -14.29 2.48
N SER A 156 6.45 -15.39 3.01
CA SER A 156 6.02 -15.91 4.32
C SER A 156 7.10 -16.78 4.93
N ASP A 157 7.26 -16.67 6.24
CA ASP A 157 8.15 -17.49 7.06
C ASP A 157 7.43 -18.69 7.71
N ARG A 158 6.25 -19.06 7.21
CA ARG A 158 5.41 -20.16 7.74
C ARG A 158 6.08 -21.53 7.84
N THR A 159 7.22 -21.71 7.19
CA THR A 159 8.02 -22.96 7.23
C THR A 159 9.29 -22.82 8.08
N GLY A 160 9.42 -21.74 8.85
CA GLY A 160 10.57 -21.43 9.72
C GLY A 160 11.59 -20.45 9.11
N ILE A 161 11.62 -20.33 7.78
CA ILE A 161 12.42 -19.34 7.04
C ILE A 161 11.58 -18.68 5.95
N CYS A 162 11.93 -17.45 5.56
CA CYS A 162 11.23 -16.73 4.49
C CYS A 162 11.29 -17.50 3.17
N GLN A 163 10.12 -17.71 2.57
CA GLN A 163 9.92 -18.27 1.23
C GLN A 163 8.95 -17.39 0.43
N VAL A 164 8.98 -17.54 -0.88
CA VAL A 164 8.03 -16.88 -1.79
C VAL A 164 6.89 -17.86 -2.12
N TYR A 165 5.66 -17.37 -2.06
CA TYR A 165 4.44 -18.12 -2.35
C TYR A 165 3.59 -17.41 -3.39
N ALA A 166 2.74 -18.19 -4.07
CA ALA A 166 1.74 -17.68 -5.00
C ALA A 166 0.36 -18.19 -4.58
N ALA A 167 -0.56 -17.27 -4.24
CA ALA A 167 -1.97 -17.57 -4.07
C ALA A 167 -2.67 -17.44 -5.42
N VAL A 168 -3.40 -18.48 -5.85
CA VAL A 168 -4.24 -18.42 -7.04
C VAL A 168 -5.46 -17.55 -6.74
N ILE A 169 -5.78 -16.62 -7.64
CA ILE A 169 -7.02 -15.86 -7.62
C ILE A 169 -8.09 -16.75 -8.26
N PRO A 170 -9.13 -17.17 -7.53
CA PRO A 170 -10.14 -18.08 -8.07
C PRO A 170 -10.92 -17.45 -9.23
N ASP A 171 -11.38 -18.28 -10.17
CA ASP A 171 -12.29 -17.84 -11.23
C ASP A 171 -13.54 -17.18 -10.64
N GLY A 172 -13.96 -16.04 -11.19
CA GLY A 172 -15.11 -15.28 -10.71
C GLY A 172 -14.83 -14.37 -9.50
N PHE A 173 -13.64 -14.46 -8.88
CA PHE A 173 -13.33 -13.68 -7.67
C PHE A 173 -13.27 -12.18 -7.97
N LEU A 174 -12.61 -11.78 -9.07
CA LEU A 174 -12.47 -10.37 -9.45
C LEU A 174 -13.78 -9.82 -10.04
N GLU A 175 -14.54 -10.65 -10.74
CA GLU A 175 -15.88 -10.34 -11.23
C GLU A 175 -16.83 -10.05 -10.06
N ASN A 176 -16.76 -10.85 -8.99
CA ASN A 176 -17.54 -10.62 -7.78
C ASN A 176 -17.21 -9.26 -7.14
N LEU A 177 -15.91 -8.95 -6.99
CA LEU A 177 -15.45 -7.67 -6.48
C LEU A 177 -15.90 -6.47 -7.34
N SER A 178 -15.91 -6.63 -8.66
CA SER A 178 -16.20 -5.55 -9.61
C SER A 178 -17.66 -5.42 -10.03
N SER A 179 -18.52 -6.35 -9.59
CA SER A 179 -19.98 -6.26 -9.78
C SER A 179 -20.58 -5.12 -8.94
N VAL A 180 -21.51 -4.36 -9.54
CA VAL A 180 -22.28 -3.29 -8.87
C VAL A 180 -23.51 -3.88 -8.23
#